data_AF-A0A9E4BUL8-F1
#
_entry.id   AF-A0A9E4BUL8-F1
#
_cell.length_a   1.000
_cell.length_b   1.000
_cell.length_c   1.000
_cell.angle_alpha   90.00
_cell.angle_beta   90.00
_cell.angle_gamma   90.00
#
_symmetry.space_group_name_H-M   'P 1'
#
loop_
_entity.id
_entity.type
_entity.pdbx_description
1 polymer ?
#
loop_
_entity_poly.entity_id
_entity_poly.type
_entity_poly.pdbx_seq_one_letter_code
_entity_poly.pdbx_strand_id
1 'polypeptide(L)'
;MPNGGSDCCGTCWFNRRNRGERDWLQHADKSIPPWCEIRDIAIENPFYTYCANHPHRRPDRDPVPIGPVMRHGGWKEERRVQAGQPDVLVSEENPRYVWKPSPDTEEIRRHLLHLLDSLFEHMSMDRYPIGAGLGETIIRQLGEFRERRAVRYLEWIHENLEDSPGSIAEAASEALARIREDN
;
A
#
# COMPACT_ATOMS: atom_id res chain seq x y z
N MET A 1 -7.72 19.90 9.83
CA MET A 1 -6.89 19.31 8.76
C MET A 1 -7.71 18.22 8.10
N PRO A 2 -7.76 18.12 6.76
CA PRO A 2 -8.39 16.96 6.15
C PRO A 2 -7.65 15.71 6.65
N ASN A 3 -8.43 14.71 7.03
CA ASN A 3 -7.99 13.37 7.33
C ASN A 3 -7.12 12.84 6.17
N GLY A 4 -6.11 12.03 6.45
CA GLY A 4 -5.24 11.42 5.44
C GLY A 4 -5.92 10.39 4.53
N GLY A 5 -7.23 10.48 4.31
CA GLY A 5 -8.04 9.48 3.63
C GLY A 5 -8.68 8.46 4.58
N SER A 6 -9.65 7.70 4.05
CA SER A 6 -10.38 6.67 4.77
C SER A 6 -9.69 5.30 4.76
N ASP A 7 -8.60 5.12 4.00
CA ASP A 7 -7.84 3.86 3.90
C ASP A 7 -6.61 3.79 4.83
N CYS A 8 -6.72 4.38 6.03
CA CYS A 8 -5.60 4.51 6.96
C CYS A 8 -5.65 3.50 8.12
N CYS A 9 -4.53 3.31 8.81
CA CYS A 9 -4.44 2.43 9.98
C CYS A 9 -5.37 2.85 11.13
N GLY A 10 -5.88 4.08 11.14
CA GLY A 10 -6.88 4.57 12.09
C GLY A 10 -8.23 3.87 11.99
N THR A 11 -8.57 3.37 10.81
CA THR A 11 -9.85 2.69 10.50
C THR A 11 -9.69 1.21 10.19
N CYS A 12 -8.48 0.67 10.36
CA CYS A 12 -8.16 -0.73 10.10
C CYS A 12 -8.52 -1.64 11.28
N TRP A 13 -9.13 -2.80 11.02
CA TRP A 13 -9.44 -3.81 12.04
C TRP A 13 -8.22 -4.46 12.69
N PHE A 14 -7.02 -4.31 12.10
CA PHE A 14 -5.77 -4.83 12.67
C PHE A 14 -5.10 -3.81 13.60
N ASN A 15 -5.68 -2.62 13.73
CA ASN A 15 -5.30 -1.72 14.80
C ASN A 15 -5.95 -2.23 16.09
N ARG A 16 -5.15 -2.67 17.06
CA ARG A 16 -5.61 -3.18 18.36
C ARG A 16 -6.64 -2.26 19.02
N ARG A 17 -6.47 -0.94 18.84
CA ARG A 17 -7.37 0.09 19.33
C ARG A 17 -8.81 -0.06 18.81
N ASN A 18 -8.98 -0.63 17.63
CA ASN A 18 -10.27 -0.81 16.95
C ASN A 18 -10.91 -2.18 17.26
N ARG A 19 -10.25 -3.05 18.04
CA ARG A 19 -10.81 -4.32 18.54
C ARG A 19 -11.40 -5.23 17.45
N GLY A 20 -10.81 -5.24 16.26
CA GLY A 20 -11.27 -6.07 15.14
C GLY A 20 -12.35 -5.43 14.26
N GLU A 21 -12.79 -4.20 14.56
CA GLU A 21 -13.78 -3.49 13.76
C GLU A 21 -13.11 -2.60 12.70
N ARG A 22 -13.74 -2.50 11.51
CA ARG A 22 -13.37 -1.52 10.49
C ARG A 22 -14.25 -0.28 10.61
N ASP A 23 -13.77 0.83 10.07
CA ASP A 23 -14.46 2.12 9.99
C ASP A 23 -14.69 2.85 11.34
N TRP A 24 -14.49 4.18 11.31
CA TRP A 24 -14.82 5.21 12.31
C TRP A 24 -14.33 5.08 13.77
N LEU A 25 -13.83 6.23 14.26
CA LEU A 25 -13.31 6.48 15.62
C LEU A 25 -14.24 6.17 16.80
N GLN A 26 -15.54 5.98 16.56
CA GLN A 26 -16.54 5.82 17.65
C GLN A 26 -16.32 4.53 18.43
N HIS A 27 -15.83 3.49 17.76
CA HIS A 27 -15.56 2.18 18.35
C HIS A 27 -14.11 2.03 18.85
N ALA A 28 -13.25 3.01 18.54
CA ALA A 28 -11.84 2.98 18.90
C ALA A 28 -11.64 3.26 20.40
N ASP A 29 -11.07 2.30 21.13
CA ASP A 29 -10.77 2.45 22.56
C ASP A 29 -9.61 3.40 22.80
N LYS A 30 -9.92 4.65 23.16
CA LYS A 30 -8.91 5.71 23.38
C LYS A 30 -7.93 5.41 24.52
N SER A 31 -8.19 4.43 25.38
CA SER A 31 -7.27 4.03 26.45
C SER A 31 -6.12 3.13 25.96
N ILE A 32 -6.26 2.54 24.77
CA ILE A 32 -5.28 1.64 24.17
C ILE A 32 -4.46 2.40 23.13
N PRO A 33 -3.11 2.36 23.20
CA PRO A 33 -2.27 2.96 22.17
C PRO A 33 -2.48 2.23 20.83
N PRO A 34 -2.50 2.95 19.68
CA PRO A 34 -2.61 2.31 18.38
C PRO A 34 -1.46 1.34 18.11
N TRP A 35 -1.79 0.11 17.70
CA TRP A 35 -0.83 -0.97 17.46
C TRP A 35 -1.30 -1.85 16.31
N CYS A 36 -0.44 -2.16 15.35
CA CYS A 36 -0.76 -3.08 14.26
C CYS A 36 -0.49 -4.52 14.70
N GLU A 37 -1.54 -5.33 14.83
CA GLU A 37 -1.43 -6.70 15.35
C GLU A 37 -0.70 -7.64 14.38
N ILE A 38 -0.88 -7.47 13.07
CA ILE A 38 -0.28 -8.36 12.06
C ILE A 38 1.17 -8.03 11.70
N ARG A 39 1.65 -6.84 12.10
CA ARG A 39 3.03 -6.40 11.88
C ARG A 39 3.81 -6.19 13.16
N ASP A 40 3.12 -6.29 14.29
CA ASP A 40 3.67 -6.06 15.62
C ASP A 40 4.41 -4.73 15.77
N ILE A 41 3.75 -3.63 15.38
CA ILE A 41 4.31 -2.28 15.42
C ILE A 41 3.39 -1.27 16.10
N ALA A 42 3.97 -0.36 16.88
CA ALA A 42 3.27 0.83 17.39
C ALA A 42 2.95 1.79 16.24
N ILE A 43 1.73 2.33 16.19
CA ILE A 43 1.29 3.24 15.11
C ILE A 43 1.19 4.65 15.68
N GLU A 44 2.21 5.47 15.44
CA GLU A 44 2.28 6.84 15.98
C GLU A 44 1.18 7.75 15.41
N ASN A 45 1.00 7.75 14.08
CA ASN A 45 0.03 8.59 13.38
C ASN A 45 -0.93 7.72 12.57
N PRO A 46 -1.92 7.07 13.20
CA PRO A 46 -2.74 6.05 12.53
C PRO A 46 -3.57 6.60 11.37
N PHE A 47 -3.96 7.89 11.40
CA PHE A 47 -4.68 8.55 10.31
C PHE A 47 -3.81 8.95 9.11
N TYR A 48 -2.50 8.74 9.22
CA TYR A 48 -1.49 9.08 8.21
C TYR A 48 -0.52 7.91 7.97
N THR A 49 -0.95 6.69 8.29
CA THR A 49 -0.21 5.44 8.10
C THR A 49 -1.08 4.48 7.29
N TYR A 50 -0.50 3.76 6.32
CA TYR A 50 -1.23 2.99 5.31
C TYR A 50 -0.51 1.68 4.99
N CYS A 51 -1.25 0.65 4.59
CA CYS A 51 -0.71 -0.57 3.98
C CYS A 51 -1.79 -1.28 3.16
N ALA A 52 -1.42 -2.30 2.38
CA ALA A 52 -2.36 -3.03 1.53
C ALA A 52 -3.32 -3.94 2.30
N ASN A 53 -3.08 -4.22 3.60
CA ASN A 53 -4.00 -5.00 4.44
C ASN A 53 -5.25 -4.24 4.91
N HIS A 54 -5.42 -2.96 4.54
CA HIS A 54 -6.60 -2.20 4.94
C HIS A 54 -7.91 -2.83 4.40
N PRO A 55 -9.01 -2.84 5.16
CA PRO A 55 -10.32 -3.37 4.74
C PRO A 55 -10.82 -2.94 3.36
N HIS A 56 -10.52 -1.70 2.96
CA HIS A 56 -10.88 -1.18 1.63
C HIS A 56 -10.18 -1.91 0.48
N ARG A 57 -9.00 -2.49 0.74
CA ARG A 57 -8.20 -3.22 -0.24
C ARG A 57 -8.35 -4.73 -0.05
N ARG A 58 -8.51 -5.19 1.20
CA ARG A 58 -8.65 -6.61 1.57
C ARG A 58 -9.90 -6.82 2.44
N PRO A 59 -11.10 -6.98 1.85
CA PRO A 59 -12.34 -7.09 2.61
C PRO A 59 -12.44 -8.37 3.48
N ASP A 60 -11.66 -9.40 3.17
CA ASP A 60 -11.71 -10.71 3.86
C ASP A 60 -10.85 -10.79 5.12
N ARG A 61 -10.30 -9.67 5.59
CA ARG A 61 -9.46 -9.61 6.81
C ARG A 61 -8.25 -10.55 6.74
N ASP A 62 -7.53 -10.46 5.64
CA ASP A 62 -6.28 -11.20 5.42
C ASP A 62 -5.19 -10.76 6.43
N PRO A 63 -4.76 -11.66 7.33
CA PRO A 63 -3.80 -11.32 8.38
C PRO A 63 -2.34 -11.36 7.91
N VAL A 64 -2.06 -11.80 6.68
CA VAL A 64 -0.68 -11.92 6.18
C VAL A 64 -0.19 -10.56 5.69
N PRO A 65 0.96 -10.04 6.14
CA PRO A 65 1.46 -8.73 5.71
C PRO A 65 1.69 -8.60 4.19
N ILE A 66 0.95 -7.68 3.56
CA ILE A 66 1.08 -7.33 2.14
C ILE A 66 1.52 -5.88 2.01
N GLY A 67 2.59 -5.68 1.27
CA GLY A 67 3.22 -4.39 1.02
C GLY A 67 3.86 -3.75 2.25
N PRO A 68 4.70 -2.72 2.00
CA PRO A 68 5.31 -1.93 3.06
C PRO A 68 4.24 -1.16 3.85
N VAL A 69 4.66 -0.66 5.01
CA VAL A 69 3.89 0.35 5.74
C VAL A 69 4.33 1.72 5.25
N MET A 70 3.39 2.49 4.72
CA MET A 70 3.61 3.82 4.19
C MET A 70 3.17 4.87 5.20
N ARG A 71 3.87 6.00 5.27
CA ARG A 71 3.44 7.20 6.00
C ARG A 71 3.22 8.37 5.04
N HIS A 72 2.28 9.25 5.38
CA HIS A 72 2.04 10.50 4.67
C HIS A 72 3.28 11.40 4.69
N GLY A 73 3.65 12.01 3.56
CA GLY A 73 4.85 12.84 3.43
C GLY A 73 4.73 14.25 4.00
N GLY A 74 3.54 14.67 4.43
CA GLY A 74 3.26 16.01 4.91
C GLY A 74 2.78 16.94 3.79
N TRP A 75 2.72 18.23 4.09
CA TRP A 75 2.30 19.27 3.15
C TRP A 75 3.45 20.24 2.93
N LYS A 76 3.62 20.68 1.69
CA LYS A 76 4.50 21.79 1.32
C LYS A 76 3.64 23.01 1.06
N GLU A 77 3.80 24.04 1.87
CA GLU A 77 3.14 25.33 1.67
C GLU A 77 4.11 26.30 1.00
N GLU A 78 3.72 26.81 -0.17
CA GLU A 78 4.45 27.85 -0.87
C GLU A 78 3.56 29.07 -1.08
N ARG A 79 4.10 30.26 -0.77
CA ARG A 79 3.47 31.51 -1.16
C ARG A 79 3.85 31.81 -2.60
N ARG A 80 2.87 31.77 -3.51
CA ARG A 80 3.04 32.25 -4.88
C ARG A 80 2.57 33.70 -4.95
N VAL A 81 3.50 34.61 -5.18
CA VAL A 81 3.22 36.03 -5.41
C VAL A 81 3.28 36.28 -6.92
N GLN A 82 2.15 36.62 -7.53
CA GLN A 82 2.07 36.95 -8.95
C GLN A 82 1.57 38.39 -9.11
N ALA A 83 2.29 39.21 -9.88
CA ALA A 83 2.00 40.63 -9.99
C ALA A 83 0.57 40.89 -10.48
N GLY A 84 -0.20 41.67 -9.71
CA GLY A 84 -1.60 41.96 -10.01
C GLY A 84 -2.61 40.90 -9.55
N GLN A 85 -2.16 39.84 -8.88
CA GLN A 85 -3.03 38.84 -8.23
C GLN A 85 -2.86 38.87 -6.70
N PRO A 86 -3.88 38.48 -5.93
CA PRO A 86 -3.75 38.32 -4.49
C PRO A 86 -2.76 37.20 -4.17
N ASP A 87 -2.04 37.34 -3.05
CA ASP A 87 -1.16 36.29 -2.53
C ASP A 87 -1.96 34.99 -2.34
N VAL A 88 -1.55 33.92 -3.03
CA VAL A 88 -2.15 32.59 -2.87
C VAL A 88 -1.18 31.69 -2.11
N LEU A 89 -1.65 31.12 -1.01
CA LEU A 89 -1.02 29.97 -0.37
C LEU A 89 -1.37 28.74 -1.19
N VAL A 90 -0.36 28.15 -1.83
CA VAL A 90 -0.49 26.86 -2.52
C VAL A 90 0.04 25.78 -1.58
N SER A 91 -0.81 24.84 -1.19
CA SER A 91 -0.43 23.65 -0.44
C SER A 91 -0.37 22.45 -1.38
N GLU A 92 0.80 21.86 -1.56
CA GLU A 92 0.99 20.61 -2.30
C GLU A 92 1.25 19.46 -1.31
N GLU A 93 0.63 18.31 -1.52
CA GLU A 93 0.86 17.12 -0.69
C GLU A 93 2.19 16.48 -1.08
N ASN A 94 3.06 16.20 -0.10
CA ASN A 94 4.26 15.40 -0.36
C ASN A 94 3.86 13.93 -0.53
N PRO A 95 4.53 13.19 -1.43
CA PRO A 95 4.22 11.77 -1.65
C PRO A 95 4.40 10.95 -0.36
N ARG A 96 3.61 9.88 -0.25
CA ARG A 96 3.78 8.89 0.82
C ARG A 96 5.16 8.24 0.71
N TYR A 97 5.79 7.93 1.84
CA TYR A 97 7.10 7.26 1.88
C TYR A 97 7.01 5.94 2.65
N VAL A 98 7.92 5.01 2.33
CA VAL A 98 8.07 3.73 3.04
C VAL A 98 8.61 4.00 4.44
N TRP A 99 7.82 3.69 5.46
CA TRP A 99 8.24 3.77 6.85
C TRP A 99 8.75 2.44 7.39
N LYS A 100 8.11 1.33 7.02
CA LYS A 100 8.59 -0.03 7.33
C LYS A 100 8.52 -0.88 6.06
N PRO A 101 9.60 -1.61 5.70
CA PRO A 101 9.55 -2.56 4.59
C PRO A 101 8.59 -3.71 4.92
N SER A 102 8.19 -4.45 3.89
CA SER A 102 7.50 -5.72 4.08
C SER A 102 8.41 -6.72 4.79
N PRO A 103 7.91 -7.50 5.76
CA PRO A 103 8.66 -8.63 6.30
C PRO A 103 8.83 -9.69 5.23
N ASP A 104 10.07 -10.16 5.02
CA ASP A 104 10.40 -11.22 4.07
C ASP A 104 10.46 -12.57 4.80
N THR A 105 9.38 -13.34 4.70
CA THR A 105 9.30 -14.70 5.23
C THR A 105 8.73 -15.65 4.17
N GLU A 106 9.04 -16.94 4.26
CA GLU A 106 8.50 -17.94 3.32
C GLU A 106 6.97 -18.05 3.36
N GLU A 107 6.36 -17.83 4.53
CA GLU A 107 4.89 -17.76 4.66
C GLU A 107 4.32 -16.62 3.80
N ILE A 108 4.90 -15.43 3.91
CA ILE A 108 4.48 -14.26 3.13
C ILE A 108 4.74 -14.50 1.64
N ARG A 109 5.91 -15.02 1.26
CA ARG A 109 6.22 -15.36 -0.14
C ARG A 109 5.18 -16.29 -0.75
N ARG A 110 4.86 -17.40 -0.08
CA ARG A 110 3.83 -18.36 -0.55
C ARG A 110 2.46 -17.72 -0.67
N HIS A 111 2.10 -16.89 0.30
CA HIS A 111 0.83 -16.18 0.29
C HIS A 111 0.72 -15.22 -0.89
N LEU A 112 1.77 -14.43 -1.15
CA LEU A 112 1.82 -13.53 -2.31
C LEU A 112 1.74 -14.28 -3.64
N LEU A 113 2.40 -15.43 -3.76
CA LEU A 113 2.28 -16.29 -4.95
C LEU A 113 0.85 -16.81 -5.14
N HIS A 114 0.18 -17.21 -4.05
CA HIS A 114 -1.22 -17.63 -4.11
C HIS A 114 -2.14 -16.46 -4.53
N LEU A 115 -1.93 -15.28 -3.98
CA LEU A 115 -2.67 -14.08 -4.37
C LEU A 115 -2.42 -13.71 -5.84
N LEU A 116 -1.17 -13.82 -6.32
CA LEU A 116 -0.81 -13.58 -7.71
C LEU A 116 -1.50 -14.56 -8.68
N ASP A 117 -1.62 -15.83 -8.29
CA ASP A 117 -2.34 -16.83 -9.07
C ASP A 117 -3.84 -16.48 -9.18
N SER A 118 -4.45 -16.03 -8.07
CA SER A 118 -5.86 -15.61 -8.04
C SER A 118 -6.15 -14.26 -8.70
N LEU A 119 -5.12 -13.43 -8.93
CA LEU A 119 -5.27 -12.07 -9.47
C LEU A 119 -5.88 -12.06 -10.87
N PHE A 120 -5.63 -13.09 -11.68
CA PHE A 120 -6.22 -13.25 -13.01
C PHE A 120 -7.73 -13.45 -12.98
N GLU A 121 -8.30 -13.90 -11.86
CA GLU A 121 -9.73 -14.11 -11.71
C GLU A 121 -10.47 -12.83 -11.27
N HIS A 122 -9.76 -11.83 -10.72
CA HIS A 122 -10.35 -10.69 -10.00
C HIS A 122 -9.78 -9.30 -10.36
N MET A 123 -8.98 -9.21 -11.44
CA MET A 123 -8.34 -7.98 -11.95
C MET A 123 -9.27 -6.75 -12.09
N SER A 124 -10.60 -6.93 -12.15
CA SER A 124 -11.56 -5.84 -12.39
C SER A 124 -11.87 -4.96 -11.18
N MET A 125 -11.42 -5.28 -9.97
CA MET A 125 -11.85 -4.58 -8.74
C MET A 125 -10.81 -3.63 -8.12
N ASP A 126 -9.60 -3.55 -8.66
CA ASP A 126 -8.47 -2.89 -7.99
C ASP A 126 -8.26 -1.44 -8.45
N ARG A 127 -9.31 -0.61 -8.31
CA ARG A 127 -9.24 0.84 -8.51
C ARG A 127 -9.72 1.57 -7.26
N TYR A 128 -9.00 1.41 -6.15
CA TYR A 128 -9.15 2.37 -5.05
C TYR A 128 -8.48 3.68 -5.47
N PRO A 129 -9.13 4.86 -5.30
CA PRO A 129 -8.81 6.08 -6.07
C PRO A 129 -7.42 6.69 -5.82
N ILE A 130 -6.64 6.19 -4.86
CA ILE A 130 -5.34 6.77 -4.46
C ILE A 130 -4.33 5.66 -4.12
N GLY A 131 -3.16 5.70 -4.78
CA GLY A 131 -2.02 4.80 -4.55
C GLY A 131 -2.04 3.51 -5.37
N ALA A 132 -0.94 2.75 -5.31
CA ALA A 132 -0.78 1.48 -6.02
C ALA A 132 -1.92 0.50 -5.71
N GLY A 133 -2.38 -0.24 -6.73
CA GLY A 133 -3.34 -1.33 -6.55
C GLY A 133 -2.77 -2.44 -5.66
N LEU A 134 -3.65 -3.29 -5.12
CA LEU A 134 -3.25 -4.55 -4.51
C LEU A 134 -2.38 -5.41 -5.44
N GLY A 135 -2.75 -5.55 -6.72
CA GLY A 135 -1.99 -6.34 -7.70
C GLY A 135 -0.59 -5.78 -7.93
N GLU A 136 -0.50 -4.46 -8.14
CA GLU A 136 0.78 -3.75 -8.25
C GLU A 136 1.63 -3.93 -6.98
N THR A 137 1.01 -3.84 -5.80
CA THR A 137 1.71 -4.02 -4.51
C THR A 137 2.28 -5.43 -4.36
N ILE A 138 1.52 -6.47 -4.72
CA ILE A 138 1.96 -7.87 -4.66
C ILE A 138 3.16 -8.09 -5.59
N ILE A 139 3.08 -7.60 -6.83
CA ILE A 139 4.14 -7.74 -7.83
C ILE A 139 5.42 -7.03 -7.38
N ARG A 140 5.31 -5.77 -6.96
CA ARG A 140 6.46 -5.01 -6.44
C ARG A 140 7.12 -5.74 -5.28
N GLN A 141 6.33 -6.26 -4.33
CA GLN A 141 6.85 -6.99 -3.18
C GLN A 141 7.54 -8.31 -3.57
N LEU A 142 6.99 -9.08 -4.53
CA LEU A 142 7.65 -10.27 -5.05
C LEU A 142 8.98 -9.95 -5.74
N GLY A 143 9.05 -8.80 -6.44
CA GLY A 143 10.29 -8.27 -7.01
C GLY A 143 11.31 -7.87 -5.94
N GLU A 144 10.88 -7.18 -4.89
CA GLU A 144 11.73 -6.83 -3.73
C GLU A 144 12.31 -8.09 -3.04
N PHE A 145 11.51 -9.15 -2.93
CA PHE A 145 11.92 -10.44 -2.36
C PHE A 145 12.72 -11.31 -3.33
N ARG A 146 12.88 -10.86 -4.58
CA ARG A 146 13.54 -11.61 -5.66
C ARG A 146 12.94 -13.02 -5.81
N GLU A 147 11.61 -13.13 -5.74
CA GLU A 147 10.91 -14.41 -5.71
C GLU A 147 10.89 -15.08 -7.09
N ARG A 148 11.83 -16.01 -7.31
CA ARG A 148 12.01 -16.70 -8.60
C ARG A 148 10.80 -17.53 -9.03
N ARG A 149 9.97 -18.02 -8.11
CA ARG A 149 8.73 -18.76 -8.44
C ARG A 149 7.72 -17.89 -9.18
N ALA A 150 7.80 -16.56 -9.04
CA ALA A 150 6.91 -15.62 -9.71
C ALA A 150 7.29 -15.33 -11.16
N VAL A 151 8.52 -15.64 -11.61
CA VAL A 151 9.06 -15.20 -12.92
C VAL A 151 8.12 -15.50 -14.08
N ARG A 152 7.64 -16.73 -14.20
CA ARG A 152 6.73 -17.12 -15.28
C ARG A 152 5.44 -16.28 -15.31
N TYR A 153 4.89 -15.95 -14.13
CA TYR A 153 3.69 -15.12 -14.02
C TYR A 153 4.00 -13.67 -14.40
N LEU A 154 5.12 -13.13 -13.93
CA LEU A 154 5.55 -11.76 -14.22
C LEU A 154 5.85 -11.56 -15.70
N GLU A 155 6.49 -12.53 -16.36
CA GLU A 155 6.72 -12.53 -17.82
C GLU A 155 5.40 -12.51 -18.58
N TRP A 156 4.45 -13.36 -18.19
CA TRP A 156 3.12 -13.33 -18.80
C TRP A 156 2.44 -11.97 -18.66
N ILE A 157 2.46 -11.38 -17.46
CA ILE A 157 1.84 -10.06 -17.19
C ILE A 157 2.49 -8.99 -18.06
N HIS A 158 3.82 -8.95 -18.10
CA HIS A 158 4.58 -7.98 -18.89
C HIS A 158 4.29 -8.10 -20.39
N GLU A 159 4.14 -9.32 -20.91
CA GLU A 159 3.91 -9.58 -22.33
C GLU A 159 2.46 -9.40 -22.78
N ASN A 160 1.49 -9.56 -21.88
CA ASN A 160 0.06 -9.67 -22.24
C ASN A 160 -0.79 -8.49 -21.76
N LEU A 161 -0.31 -7.67 -20.83
CA LEU A 161 -1.03 -6.48 -20.37
C LEU A 161 -0.42 -5.19 -20.93
N GLU A 162 -1.26 -4.16 -21.07
CA GLU A 162 -0.83 -2.86 -21.58
C GLU A 162 0.12 -2.17 -20.60
N ASP A 163 1.28 -1.78 -21.11
CA ASP A 163 2.27 -1.01 -20.38
C ASP A 163 1.92 0.48 -20.40
N SER A 164 1.69 1.03 -19.22
CA SER A 164 1.47 2.46 -18.99
C SER A 164 2.01 2.84 -17.61
N PRO A 165 2.36 4.12 -17.38
CA PRO A 165 2.84 4.56 -16.07
C PRO A 165 1.83 4.24 -14.95
N GLY A 166 2.27 3.54 -13.91
CA GLY A 166 1.45 3.04 -12.82
C GLY A 166 0.68 1.75 -13.13
N SER A 167 1.00 1.06 -14.23
CA SER A 167 0.35 -0.19 -14.60
C SER A 167 0.95 -1.41 -13.87
N ILE A 168 0.16 -2.48 -13.84
CA ILE A 168 0.61 -3.81 -13.38
C ILE A 168 1.73 -4.35 -14.29
N ALA A 169 1.72 -4.02 -15.58
CA ALA A 169 2.75 -4.43 -16.54
C ALA A 169 4.10 -3.73 -16.27
N GLU A 170 4.09 -2.42 -15.98
CA GLU A 170 5.29 -1.68 -15.56
C GLU A 170 5.87 -2.30 -14.27
N ALA A 171 5.02 -2.55 -13.27
CA ALA A 171 5.45 -3.18 -12.02
C ALA A 171 6.04 -4.59 -12.25
N ALA A 172 5.50 -5.38 -13.19
CA ALA A 172 6.04 -6.69 -13.53
C ALA A 172 7.42 -6.59 -14.19
N SER A 173 7.61 -5.61 -15.08
CA SER A 173 8.91 -5.31 -15.70
C SER A 173 9.96 -4.94 -14.65
N GLU A 174 9.62 -4.03 -13.73
CA GLU A 174 10.49 -3.64 -12.61
C GLU A 174 10.84 -4.84 -11.71
N ALA A 175 9.85 -5.68 -11.39
CA ALA A 175 10.06 -6.86 -10.56
C ALA A 175 10.99 -7.89 -11.23
N LEU A 176 10.81 -8.12 -12.54
CA LEU A 176 11.69 -9.00 -13.33
C LEU A 176 13.13 -8.49 -13.36
N ALA A 177 13.34 -7.19 -13.54
CA ALA A 177 14.67 -6.59 -13.50
C ALA A 177 15.38 -6.89 -12.16
N ARG A 178 14.69 -6.66 -11.03
CA ARG A 178 15.21 -6.92 -9.68
C ARG A 178 15.56 -8.39 -9.43
N ILE A 179 14.77 -9.32 -9.97
CA ILE A 179 15.03 -10.76 -9.84
C ILE A 179 16.28 -11.16 -10.65
N ARG A 180 16.53 -10.51 -11.80
CA ARG A 180 17.61 -10.85 -12.73
C ARG A 180 18.99 -10.31 -12.32
N GLU A 181 19.05 -9.23 -11.53
CA GLU A 181 20.30 -8.61 -11.05
C GLU A 181 21.22 -9.54 -10.20
N ASP A 182 20.72 -10.70 -9.77
CA ASP A 182 21.48 -11.71 -9.00
C ASP A 182 22.06 -12.86 -9.86
N ASN A 183 22.03 -12.76 -11.20
CA ASN A 183 22.62 -13.74 -12.11
C ASN A 183 23.96 -13.27 -12.69
#